data_AF-A0A833WG96-F1
#
_entry.id   AF-A0A833WG96-F1
#
_cell.length_a   1.000
_cell.length_b   1.000
_cell.length_c   1.000
_cell.angle_alpha   90.00
_cell.angle_beta   90.00
_cell.angle_gamma   90.00
#
_symmetry.space_group_name_H-M   'P 1'
#
loop_
_entity.id
_entity.type
_entity.pdbx_description
1 polymer ?
#
loop_
_entity_poly.entity_id
_entity_poly.type
_entity_poly.pdbx_seq_one_letter_code
_entity_poly.pdbx_strand_id
1 'polypeptide(L)'
;MQLIHKLKSIFEFEAPQLWLRTYRIVATGANIGLLETITDACSLDYLKKTFPGGNLSEYFRSVYGGDPSNSDFIAAQRRFIESMAAYSIVSYVLLLKDRHNGNILLSSEGRVIHIDFGFILGIAPGGMFSIEDAPFKLTKEMVDVMGGLGSHGYKHFRNCLCEGFVVLQKYHSEIAALLQTTGQHSPFPCFHGAKLARVIASLRTRLCVGLSRREIRRRVDHLIRKSYNAWGTRQYDSFQLRSNNIHP
;
A
#
# COMPACT_ATOMS: atom_id res chain seq x y z
N MET A 1 -0.42 3.61 12.76
CA MET A 1 -1.79 4.07 12.41
C MET A 1 -1.97 5.58 12.37
N GLN A 2 -1.49 6.36 13.32
CA GLN A 2 -1.67 7.84 13.32
C GLN A 2 -1.23 8.52 12.01
N LEU A 3 -0.05 8.16 11.47
CA LEU A 3 0.41 8.68 10.18
C LEU A 3 -0.56 8.32 9.04
N ILE A 4 -1.04 7.08 8.97
CA ILE A 4 -2.01 6.64 7.94
C ILE A 4 -3.33 7.40 8.09
N HIS A 5 -3.77 7.66 9.32
CA HIS A 5 -4.94 8.51 9.58
C HIS A 5 -4.75 9.93 9.07
N LYS A 6 -3.57 10.54 9.30
CA LYS A 6 -3.25 11.86 8.75
C LYS A 6 -3.27 11.86 7.21
N LEU A 7 -2.68 10.85 6.58
CA LEU A 7 -2.70 10.71 5.11
C LEU A 7 -4.13 10.51 4.59
N LYS A 8 -4.95 9.72 5.27
CA LYS A 8 -6.37 9.53 4.97
C LYS A 8 -7.12 10.86 5.02
N SER A 9 -6.99 11.65 6.09
CA SER A 9 -7.66 12.95 6.20
C SER A 9 -7.22 13.93 5.11
N ILE A 10 -5.94 13.91 4.71
CA ILE A 10 -5.43 14.72 3.60
C ILE A 10 -6.08 14.30 2.28
N PHE A 11 -6.16 12.99 2.01
CA PHE A 11 -6.81 12.49 0.79
C PHE A 11 -8.31 12.80 0.77
N GLU A 12 -9.02 12.60 1.87
CA GLU A 12 -10.44 12.94 1.97
C GLU A 12 -10.71 14.42 1.68
N PHE A 13 -9.76 15.31 1.98
CA PHE A 13 -9.88 16.75 1.75
C PHE A 13 -9.47 17.20 0.34
N GLU A 14 -8.33 16.76 -0.20
CA GLU A 14 -7.79 17.26 -1.48
C GLU A 14 -7.81 16.27 -2.64
N ALA A 15 -7.96 14.96 -2.38
CA ALA A 15 -7.92 13.90 -3.38
C ALA A 15 -8.92 12.79 -3.04
N PRO A 16 -10.23 13.08 -3.04
CA PRO A 16 -11.27 12.18 -2.53
C PRO A 16 -11.40 10.86 -3.30
N GLN A 17 -10.82 10.76 -4.50
CA GLN A 17 -10.65 9.53 -5.25
C GLN A 17 -9.66 8.56 -4.59
N LEU A 18 -8.71 9.03 -3.77
CA LEU A 18 -7.79 8.16 -3.05
C LEU A 18 -8.43 7.68 -1.77
N TRP A 19 -8.51 6.36 -1.59
CA TRP A 19 -9.21 5.77 -0.46
C TRP A 19 -8.27 4.97 0.44
N LEU A 20 -8.33 5.25 1.74
CA LEU A 20 -7.64 4.50 2.78
C LEU A 20 -8.62 4.09 3.88
N ARG A 21 -8.44 2.88 4.42
CA ARG A 21 -9.09 2.46 5.66
C ARG A 21 -8.13 2.58 6.83
N THR A 22 -8.62 3.18 7.90
CA THR A 22 -7.99 3.11 9.21
C THR A 22 -8.84 2.26 10.13
N TYR A 23 -8.18 1.46 10.95
CA TYR A 23 -8.78 0.69 12.04
C TYR A 23 -8.11 1.09 13.36
N ARG A 24 -8.86 0.95 14.46
CA ARG A 24 -8.40 1.36 15.79
C ARG A 24 -7.37 0.37 16.32
N ILE A 25 -6.29 0.94 16.86
CA ILE A 25 -5.28 0.20 17.62
C ILE A 25 -5.13 0.93 18.96
N VAL A 26 -5.31 0.19 20.05
CA VAL A 26 -5.14 0.69 21.41
C VAL A 26 -4.05 -0.14 22.08
N ALA A 27 -2.89 0.46 22.33
CA ALA A 27 -1.87 -0.17 23.16
C ALA A 27 -2.32 -0.10 24.62
N THR A 28 -2.49 -1.26 25.25
CA THR A 28 -2.87 -1.40 26.67
C THR A 28 -1.66 -1.73 27.56
N GLY A 29 -0.52 -2.04 26.95
CA GLY A 29 0.78 -2.23 27.59
C GLY A 29 1.90 -2.27 26.54
N ALA A 30 3.14 -2.50 26.97
CA ALA A 30 4.30 -2.54 26.05
C ALA A 30 4.20 -3.66 25.00
N ASN A 31 3.63 -4.80 25.37
CA ASN A 31 3.49 -6.00 24.52
C ASN A 31 2.02 -6.45 24.39
N ILE A 32 1.07 -5.60 24.75
CA ILE A 32 -0.36 -5.93 24.77
C ILE A 32 -1.13 -4.77 24.13
N GLY A 33 -2.07 -5.11 23.26
CA GLY A 33 -2.95 -4.12 22.66
C GLY A 33 -4.20 -4.77 22.08
N LEU A 34 -5.16 -3.93 21.76
CA LEU A 34 -6.41 -4.30 21.10
C LEU A 34 -6.38 -3.75 19.67
N LEU A 35 -6.79 -4.57 18.72
CA LEU A 35 -6.92 -4.20 17.32
C LEU A 35 -8.37 -4.42 16.89
N GLU A 36 -8.93 -3.40 16.25
CA GLU A 36 -10.25 -3.50 15.63
C GLU A 36 -10.20 -4.48 14.44
N THR A 37 -11.14 -5.41 14.42
CA THR A 37 -11.26 -6.41 13.37
C THR A 37 -11.94 -5.84 12.13
N ILE A 38 -11.43 -6.22 10.97
CA ILE A 38 -12.05 -5.93 9.68
C ILE A 38 -12.93 -7.12 9.32
N THR A 39 -14.24 -6.92 9.27
CA THR A 39 -15.23 -7.99 9.12
C THR A 39 -15.79 -8.14 7.71
N ASP A 40 -15.53 -7.17 6.84
CA ASP A 40 -16.05 -7.02 5.49
C ASP A 40 -14.98 -7.23 4.40
N ALA A 41 -13.87 -7.90 4.75
CA ALA A 41 -12.77 -8.16 3.82
C ALA A 41 -12.04 -9.48 4.10
N CYS A 42 -11.50 -10.09 3.05
CA CYS A 42 -10.69 -11.31 3.14
C CYS A 42 -9.28 -11.07 2.63
N SER A 43 -8.28 -11.78 3.15
CA SER A 43 -6.91 -11.69 2.62
C SER A 43 -6.84 -12.26 1.20
N LEU A 44 -5.96 -11.70 0.36
CA LEU A 44 -5.73 -12.23 -0.99
C LEU A 44 -5.25 -13.69 -0.94
N ASP A 45 -4.49 -14.07 0.09
CA ASP A 45 -4.09 -15.46 0.35
C ASP A 45 -5.30 -16.39 0.53
N TYR A 46 -6.24 -16.00 1.39
CA TYR A 46 -7.46 -16.76 1.61
C TYR A 46 -8.27 -16.90 0.31
N LEU A 47 -8.41 -15.81 -0.45
CA LEU A 47 -9.11 -15.83 -1.74
C LEU A 47 -8.43 -16.78 -2.73
N LYS A 48 -7.10 -16.76 -2.81
CA LYS A 48 -6.34 -17.64 -3.71
C LYS A 48 -6.47 -19.12 -3.37
N LYS A 49 -6.61 -19.46 -2.09
CA LYS A 49 -6.81 -20.84 -1.62
C LYS A 49 -8.23 -21.33 -1.83
N THR A 50 -9.21 -20.44 -1.71
CA THR A 50 -10.64 -20.82 -1.74
C THR A 50 -11.28 -20.69 -3.12
N PHE A 51 -10.78 -19.79 -3.97
CA PHE A 51 -11.29 -19.61 -5.32
C PHE A 51 -10.66 -20.61 -6.30
N PRO A 52 -11.45 -21.37 -7.09
CA PRO A 52 -10.93 -22.27 -8.10
C PRO A 52 -9.98 -21.57 -9.08
N GLY A 53 -8.77 -22.10 -9.24
CA GLY A 53 -7.74 -21.51 -10.12
C GLY A 53 -6.89 -20.39 -9.48
N GLY A 54 -7.29 -19.84 -8.33
CA GLY A 54 -6.45 -18.93 -7.53
C GLY A 54 -6.06 -17.62 -8.23
N ASN A 55 -6.77 -17.22 -9.28
CA ASN A 55 -6.48 -16.01 -10.05
C ASN A 55 -7.34 -14.83 -9.58
N LEU A 56 -6.70 -13.74 -9.15
CA LEU A 56 -7.42 -12.58 -8.63
C LEU A 56 -8.33 -11.91 -9.67
N SER A 57 -7.92 -11.86 -10.94
CA SER A 57 -8.72 -11.22 -12.00
C SER A 57 -9.98 -12.02 -12.34
N GLU A 58 -9.89 -13.36 -12.29
CA GLU A 58 -11.03 -14.25 -12.48
C GLU A 58 -11.98 -14.19 -11.29
N TYR A 59 -11.44 -14.20 -10.06
CA TYR A 59 -12.23 -13.96 -8.85
C TYR A 59 -13.02 -12.64 -8.97
N PHE A 60 -12.32 -11.56 -9.34
CA PHE A 60 -12.93 -10.24 -9.46
C PHE A 60 -14.06 -10.21 -10.49
N ARG A 61 -13.88 -10.85 -11.65
CA ARG A 61 -14.98 -10.99 -12.64
C ARG A 61 -16.13 -11.81 -12.06
N SER A 62 -15.84 -12.94 -11.41
CA SER A 62 -16.90 -13.83 -10.89
C SER A 62 -17.79 -13.17 -9.85
N VAL A 63 -17.25 -12.30 -9.01
CA VAL A 63 -17.98 -11.65 -7.90
C VAL A 63 -18.70 -10.38 -8.35
N TYR A 64 -18.13 -9.60 -9.27
CA TYR A 64 -18.63 -8.27 -9.60
C TYR A 64 -19.38 -8.19 -10.94
N GLY A 65 -20.01 -9.29 -11.37
CA GLY A 65 -20.96 -9.27 -12.50
C GLY A 65 -20.48 -9.88 -13.80
N GLY A 66 -19.32 -10.55 -13.82
CA GLY A 66 -18.79 -11.38 -14.92
C GLY A 66 -18.27 -10.60 -16.12
N ASP A 67 -19.07 -9.66 -16.61
CA ASP A 67 -18.80 -8.81 -17.76
C ASP A 67 -18.08 -7.52 -17.33
N PRO A 68 -16.91 -7.20 -17.92
CA PRO A 68 -16.21 -5.94 -17.68
C PRO A 68 -16.99 -4.65 -18.00
N SER A 69 -18.08 -4.76 -18.75
CA SER A 69 -19.00 -3.65 -19.05
C SER A 69 -20.10 -3.47 -18.00
N ASN A 70 -20.25 -4.41 -17.06
CA ASN A 70 -21.22 -4.33 -15.98
C ASN A 70 -20.91 -3.14 -15.06
N SER A 71 -21.93 -2.39 -14.65
CA SER A 71 -21.79 -1.24 -13.75
C SER A 71 -21.15 -1.60 -12.41
N ASP A 72 -21.47 -2.77 -11.86
CA ASP A 72 -20.93 -3.25 -10.59
C ASP A 72 -19.45 -3.60 -10.73
N PHE A 73 -19.06 -4.22 -11.85
CA PHE A 73 -17.67 -4.49 -12.17
C PHE A 73 -16.88 -3.19 -12.29
N ILE A 74 -17.40 -2.21 -13.05
CA ILE A 74 -16.75 -0.92 -13.25
C ILE A 74 -16.59 -0.18 -11.92
N ALA A 75 -17.63 -0.18 -11.08
CA ALA A 75 -17.59 0.46 -9.76
C ALA A 75 -16.59 -0.22 -8.82
N ALA A 76 -16.59 -1.56 -8.75
CA ALA A 76 -15.63 -2.32 -7.97
C ALA A 76 -14.20 -2.10 -8.48
N GLN A 77 -13.98 -2.18 -9.80
CA GLN A 77 -12.67 -1.99 -10.42
C GLN A 77 -12.11 -0.59 -10.11
N ARG A 78 -12.98 0.44 -10.16
CA ARG A 78 -12.61 1.79 -9.77
C ARG A 78 -12.17 1.85 -8.30
N ARG A 79 -12.96 1.29 -7.38
CA ARG A 79 -12.64 1.21 -5.95
C ARG A 79 -11.32 0.46 -5.70
N PHE A 80 -11.07 -0.60 -6.45
CA PHE A 80 -9.82 -1.37 -6.41
C PHE A 80 -8.63 -0.48 -6.80
N ILE A 81 -8.73 0.22 -7.94
CA ILE A 81 -7.66 1.10 -8.45
C ILE A 81 -7.37 2.23 -7.46
N GLU A 82 -8.42 2.90 -6.99
CA GLU A 82 -8.36 4.05 -6.08
C GLU A 82 -7.71 3.71 -4.74
N SER A 83 -8.12 2.59 -4.13
CA SER A 83 -7.55 2.09 -2.88
C SER A 83 -6.13 1.54 -3.07
N MET A 84 -5.87 0.83 -4.16
CA MET A 84 -4.53 0.34 -4.48
C MET A 84 -3.55 1.50 -4.70
N ALA A 85 -3.95 2.56 -5.39
CA ALA A 85 -3.11 3.75 -5.57
C ALA A 85 -2.77 4.40 -4.22
N ALA A 86 -3.76 4.56 -3.34
CA ALA A 86 -3.54 5.14 -2.02
C ALA A 86 -2.58 4.29 -1.16
N TYR A 87 -2.79 2.97 -1.08
CA TYR A 87 -1.90 2.07 -0.33
C TYR A 87 -0.51 1.91 -0.96
N SER A 88 -0.37 2.05 -2.28
CA SER A 88 0.93 2.14 -2.95
C SER A 88 1.71 3.37 -2.52
N ILE A 89 1.06 4.53 -2.43
CA ILE A 89 1.68 5.77 -1.91
C ILE A 89 2.11 5.58 -0.46
N VAL A 90 1.21 5.06 0.40
CA VAL A 90 1.51 4.81 1.82
C VAL A 90 2.70 3.88 1.96
N SER A 91 2.70 2.75 1.24
CA SER A 91 3.79 1.77 1.26
C SER A 91 5.13 2.39 0.90
N TYR A 92 5.15 3.21 -0.16
CA TYR A 92 6.36 3.89 -0.59
C TYR A 92 6.83 4.96 0.41
N VAL A 93 5.95 5.87 0.80
CA VAL A 93 6.29 7.02 1.65
C VAL A 93 6.76 6.57 3.03
N LEU A 94 6.07 5.58 3.61
CA LEU A 94 6.36 5.07 4.96
C LEU A 94 7.35 3.90 4.95
N LEU A 95 7.83 3.45 3.78
CA LEU A 95 8.69 2.27 3.63
C LEU A 95 8.08 1.05 4.33
N LEU A 96 6.81 0.76 4.04
CA LEU A 96 6.17 -0.46 4.53
C LEU A 96 6.84 -1.68 3.90
N LYS A 97 7.14 -2.66 4.75
CA LYS A 97 7.70 -3.95 4.38
C LYS A 97 6.73 -5.07 4.72
N ASP A 98 7.10 -6.32 4.45
CA ASP A 98 6.30 -7.50 4.74
C ASP A 98 4.93 -7.44 4.02
N ARG A 99 4.97 -7.09 2.72
CA ARG A 99 3.75 -6.91 1.90
C ARG A 99 3.50 -8.17 1.07
N HIS A 100 3.00 -9.22 1.73
CA HIS A 100 2.52 -10.45 1.08
C HIS A 100 0.99 -10.51 1.04
N ASN A 101 0.44 -11.49 0.33
CA ASN A 101 -1.02 -11.62 0.11
C ASN A 101 -1.83 -11.94 1.38
N GLY A 102 -1.17 -12.30 2.48
CA GLY A 102 -1.81 -12.41 3.80
C GLY A 102 -2.11 -11.04 4.44
N ASN A 103 -1.28 -10.04 4.13
CA ASN A 103 -1.38 -8.68 4.69
C ASN A 103 -2.12 -7.70 3.78
N ILE A 104 -2.61 -8.17 2.64
CA ILE A 104 -3.40 -7.40 1.67
C ILE A 104 -4.78 -8.04 1.60
N LEU A 105 -5.80 -7.26 1.94
CA LEU A 105 -7.19 -7.68 1.97
C LEU A 105 -7.94 -7.09 0.79
N LEU A 106 -8.98 -7.78 0.36
CA LEU A 106 -9.97 -7.30 -0.58
C LEU A 106 -11.32 -7.24 0.13
N SER A 107 -11.92 -6.05 0.19
CA SER A 107 -13.24 -5.85 0.76
C SER A 107 -14.34 -6.40 -0.14
N SER A 108 -15.51 -6.65 0.42
CA SER A 108 -16.72 -7.01 -0.35
C SER A 108 -17.04 -6.00 -1.45
N GLU A 109 -16.77 -4.71 -1.25
CA GLU A 109 -16.94 -3.65 -2.26
C GLU A 109 -15.85 -3.57 -3.35
N GLY A 110 -14.80 -4.40 -3.28
CA GLY A 110 -13.68 -4.40 -4.22
C GLY A 110 -12.53 -3.46 -3.84
N ARG A 111 -12.42 -3.02 -2.58
CA ARG A 111 -11.32 -2.15 -2.12
C ARG A 111 -10.16 -2.96 -1.57
N VAL A 112 -8.95 -2.54 -1.89
CA VAL A 112 -7.72 -3.05 -1.27
C VAL A 112 -7.55 -2.42 0.11
N ILE A 113 -7.24 -3.24 1.11
CA ILE A 113 -6.92 -2.79 2.47
C ILE A 113 -5.63 -3.45 2.91
N HIS A 114 -4.62 -2.66 3.30
CA HIS A 114 -3.42 -3.23 3.95
C HIS A 114 -3.64 -3.34 5.45
N ILE A 115 -3.21 -4.46 6.02
CA ILE A 115 -3.12 -4.68 7.47
C ILE A 115 -1.67 -4.95 7.89
N ASP A 116 -1.47 -5.13 9.19
CA ASP A 116 -0.18 -5.41 9.81
C ASP A 116 0.91 -4.40 9.42
N PHE A 117 1.03 -3.30 10.17
CA PHE A 117 2.05 -2.27 9.90
C PHE A 117 3.28 -2.43 10.80
N GLY A 118 3.59 -3.65 11.25
CA GLY A 118 4.70 -3.92 12.16
C GLY A 118 6.09 -3.53 11.61
N PHE A 119 6.24 -3.56 10.28
CA PHE A 119 7.48 -3.24 9.58
C PHE A 119 7.35 -1.93 8.78
N ILE A 120 7.75 -0.82 9.41
CA ILE A 120 7.64 0.55 8.88
C ILE A 120 8.98 1.28 8.99
N LEU A 121 9.17 2.33 8.18
CA LEU A 121 10.35 3.19 8.14
C LEU A 121 11.66 2.44 7.83
N GLY A 122 11.56 1.31 7.11
CA GLY A 122 12.72 0.53 6.68
C GLY A 122 13.17 -0.54 7.67
N ILE A 123 12.44 -0.77 8.78
CA ILE A 123 12.53 -2.08 9.44
C ILE A 123 11.97 -3.11 8.44
N ALA A 124 12.71 -4.20 8.22
CA ALA A 124 12.27 -5.30 7.39
C ALA A 124 12.49 -6.63 8.12
N PRO A 125 11.66 -7.66 7.83
CA PRO A 125 11.97 -9.02 8.21
C PRO A 125 13.35 -9.41 7.64
N GLY A 126 14.27 -9.88 8.49
CA GLY A 126 15.65 -10.20 8.09
C GLY A 126 16.63 -9.02 8.05
N GLY A 127 16.22 -7.82 8.46
CA GLY A 127 17.10 -6.66 8.62
C GLY A 127 17.76 -6.22 7.29
N MET A 128 19.09 -6.06 7.28
CA MET A 128 19.86 -5.62 6.11
C MET A 128 19.82 -6.59 4.92
N PHE A 129 19.40 -7.84 5.14
CA PHE A 129 19.32 -8.88 4.11
C PHE A 129 17.93 -8.98 3.45
N SER A 130 17.02 -8.04 3.73
CA SER A 130 15.69 -8.05 3.13
C SER A 130 15.76 -7.92 1.61
N ILE A 131 15.13 -8.88 0.92
CA ILE A 131 15.07 -8.96 -0.55
C ILE A 131 13.94 -8.05 -1.11
N GLU A 132 13.13 -7.45 -0.24
CA GLU A 132 12.05 -6.53 -0.63
C GLU A 132 12.58 -5.13 -1.01
N ASP A 133 13.03 -4.95 -2.25
CA ASP A 133 13.46 -3.63 -2.79
C ASP A 133 12.38 -2.91 -3.63
N ALA A 134 11.22 -3.54 -3.83
CA ALA A 134 10.11 -2.93 -4.56
C ALA A 134 9.53 -1.74 -3.76
N PRO A 135 9.23 -0.59 -4.40
CA PRO A 135 8.60 0.56 -3.76
C PRO A 135 7.25 0.23 -3.09
N PHE A 136 6.50 -0.67 -3.72
CA PHE A 136 5.23 -1.22 -3.27
C PHE A 136 4.94 -2.48 -4.09
N LYS A 137 4.10 -3.38 -3.57
CA LYS A 137 3.67 -4.58 -4.29
C LYS A 137 2.71 -4.21 -5.43
N LEU A 138 3.06 -4.62 -6.65
CA LEU A 138 2.22 -4.49 -7.84
C LEU A 138 2.43 -5.72 -8.72
N THR A 139 1.56 -6.71 -8.59
CA THR A 139 1.67 -7.97 -9.35
C THR A 139 1.01 -7.86 -10.71
N LYS A 140 1.29 -8.82 -11.59
CA LYS A 140 0.59 -8.94 -12.88
C LYS A 140 -0.92 -9.05 -12.68
N GLU A 141 -1.37 -9.90 -11.75
CA GLU A 141 -2.79 -10.11 -11.48
C GLU A 141 -3.50 -8.82 -11.01
N MET A 142 -2.84 -8.01 -10.17
CA MET A 142 -3.37 -6.70 -9.76
C MET A 142 -3.55 -5.78 -10.97
N VAL A 143 -2.61 -5.79 -11.92
CA VAL A 143 -2.72 -5.00 -13.17
C VAL A 143 -3.78 -5.58 -14.10
N ASP A 144 -3.96 -6.90 -14.14
CA ASP A 144 -5.00 -7.56 -14.93
C ASP A 144 -6.40 -7.18 -14.42
N VAL A 145 -6.60 -7.03 -13.10
CA VAL A 145 -7.83 -6.45 -12.51
C VAL A 145 -8.08 -5.03 -13.02
N MET A 146 -7.04 -4.22 -13.23
CA MET A 146 -7.15 -2.87 -13.80
C MET A 146 -7.43 -2.86 -15.31
N GLY A 147 -7.54 -4.03 -15.95
CA GLY A 147 -7.70 -4.18 -17.40
C GLY A 147 -6.40 -4.29 -18.19
N GLY A 148 -5.27 -4.50 -17.51
CA GLY A 148 -3.96 -4.73 -18.15
C GLY A 148 -3.13 -3.46 -18.38
N LEU A 149 -1.91 -3.65 -18.87
CA LEU A 149 -0.99 -2.55 -19.17
C LEU A 149 -1.57 -1.65 -20.27
N GLY A 150 -1.54 -0.33 -20.04
CA GLY A 150 -2.01 0.67 -21.02
C GLY A 150 -3.53 0.86 -21.05
N SER A 151 -4.30 0.08 -20.29
CA SER A 151 -5.75 0.21 -20.16
C SER A 151 -6.16 1.56 -19.55
N HIS A 152 -7.45 1.89 -19.64
CA HIS A 152 -8.00 3.05 -18.95
C HIS A 152 -7.81 2.95 -17.43
N GLY A 153 -8.04 1.77 -16.84
CA GLY A 153 -7.84 1.53 -15.41
C GLY A 153 -6.39 1.69 -14.97
N TYR A 154 -5.43 1.20 -15.75
CA TYR A 154 -4.00 1.38 -15.48
C TYR A 154 -3.57 2.85 -15.58
N LYS A 155 -4.11 3.61 -16.55
CA LYS A 155 -3.90 5.06 -16.65
C LYS A 155 -4.51 5.79 -15.44
N HIS A 156 -5.69 5.36 -14.99
CA HIS A 156 -6.33 5.91 -13.79
C HIS A 156 -5.48 5.67 -12.53
N PHE A 157 -4.93 4.47 -12.36
CA PHE A 157 -3.97 4.15 -11.28
C PHE A 157 -2.76 5.09 -11.31
N ARG A 158 -2.13 5.28 -12.49
CA ARG A 158 -1.02 6.25 -12.67
C ARG A 158 -1.39 7.66 -12.27
N ASN A 159 -2.57 8.13 -12.68
CA ASN A 159 -3.04 9.48 -12.37
C ASN A 159 -3.28 9.65 -10.87
N CYS A 160 -3.95 8.68 -10.22
CA CYS A 160 -4.17 8.67 -8.78
C CYS A 160 -2.85 8.73 -7.99
N LEU A 161 -1.83 7.98 -8.41
CA LEU A 161 -0.49 8.06 -7.82
C LEU A 161 0.10 9.47 -7.94
N CYS A 162 0.05 10.07 -9.14
CA CYS A 162 0.56 11.41 -9.38
C CYS A 162 -0.15 12.46 -8.51
N GLU A 163 -1.48 12.42 -8.49
CA GLU A 163 -2.31 13.33 -7.69
C GLU A 163 -2.02 13.19 -6.20
N GLY A 164 -1.93 11.95 -5.71
CA GLY A 164 -1.59 11.69 -4.31
C GLY A 164 -0.23 12.25 -3.91
N PHE A 165 0.83 12.08 -4.73
CA PHE A 165 2.13 12.70 -4.44
C PHE A 165 2.09 14.23 -4.51
N VAL A 166 1.34 14.81 -5.45
CA VAL A 166 1.17 16.27 -5.53
C VAL A 166 0.49 16.80 -4.26
N VAL A 167 -0.56 16.13 -3.79
CA VAL A 167 -1.24 16.50 -2.55
C VAL A 167 -0.33 16.33 -1.34
N LEU A 168 0.26 15.14 -1.14
CA LEU A 168 1.10 14.88 0.03
C LEU A 168 2.33 15.79 0.13
N GLN A 169 2.87 16.23 -1.01
CA GLN A 169 3.95 17.22 -1.04
C GLN A 169 3.54 18.51 -0.30
N LYS A 170 2.30 19.01 -0.47
CA LYS A 170 1.84 20.24 0.20
C LYS A 170 1.84 20.12 1.72
N TYR A 171 1.53 18.93 2.22
CA TYR A 171 1.43 18.62 3.65
C TYR A 171 2.73 18.06 4.24
N HIS A 172 3.86 18.17 3.54
CA HIS A 172 5.10 17.52 3.98
C HIS A 172 5.55 17.94 5.37
N SER A 173 5.29 19.20 5.77
CA SER A 173 5.71 19.74 7.06
C SER A 173 4.91 19.11 8.20
N GLU A 174 3.61 18.95 8.03
CA GLU A 174 2.72 18.33 9.01
C GLU A 174 3.03 16.84 9.17
N ILE A 175 3.25 16.12 8.05
CA ILE A 175 3.60 14.70 8.07
C ILE A 175 4.97 14.51 8.76
N ALA A 176 5.95 15.36 8.44
CA ALA A 176 7.26 15.34 9.07
C ALA A 176 7.21 15.68 10.56
N ALA A 177 6.39 16.65 10.96
CA ALA A 177 6.20 17.02 12.37
C ALA A 177 5.58 15.87 13.16
N LEU A 178 4.54 15.21 12.63
CA LEU A 178 3.95 14.04 13.27
C LEU A 178 4.99 12.92 13.46
N LEU A 179 5.78 12.63 12.43
CA LEU A 179 6.86 11.64 12.53
C LEU A 179 7.93 12.03 13.55
N GLN A 180 8.30 13.32 13.60
CA GLN A 180 9.24 13.85 14.59
C GLN A 180 8.72 13.63 16.01
N THR A 181 7.46 13.98 16.29
CA THR A 181 6.85 13.80 17.61
C THR A 181 6.73 12.33 17.99
N THR A 182 6.35 11.45 17.06
CA THR A 182 6.26 10.00 17.33
C THR A 182 7.63 9.36 17.56
N GLY A 183 8.68 9.83 16.87
CA GLY A 183 10.02 9.26 16.93
C GLY A 183 10.87 9.76 18.10
N GLN A 184 10.53 10.92 18.66
CA GLN A 184 11.31 11.51 19.74
C GLN A 184 11.24 10.66 21.01
N HIS A 185 12.41 10.23 21.52
CA HIS A 185 12.55 9.30 22.66
C HIS A 185 11.79 7.98 22.51
N SER A 186 11.46 7.58 21.28
CA SER A 186 10.75 6.33 21.04
C SER A 186 11.64 5.11 21.30
N PRO A 187 11.17 4.10 22.03
CA PRO A 187 11.92 2.86 22.25
C PRO A 187 11.87 1.94 21.02
N PHE A 188 11.12 2.27 19.97
CA PHE A 188 10.91 1.36 18.84
C PHE A 188 12.14 1.27 17.92
N PRO A 189 12.42 0.06 17.37
CA PRO A 189 13.59 -0.16 16.52
C PRO A 189 13.67 0.74 15.27
N CYS A 190 12.53 1.21 14.74
CA CYS A 190 12.48 2.09 13.56
C CYS A 190 13.09 3.47 13.82
N PHE A 191 13.23 3.84 15.09
CA PHE A 191 13.88 5.07 15.54
C PHE A 191 15.23 4.79 16.22
N HIS A 192 15.59 3.53 16.43
CA HIS A 192 16.83 3.12 17.07
C HIS A 192 17.99 3.19 16.06
N GLY A 193 19.10 3.84 16.41
CA GLY A 193 20.29 3.97 15.55
C GLY A 193 20.14 4.87 14.31
N ALA A 194 18.92 5.05 13.79
CA ALA A 194 18.63 6.06 12.77
C ALA A 194 18.54 7.44 13.42
N LYS A 195 19.43 8.38 13.08
CA LYS A 195 19.24 9.79 13.46
C LYS A 195 17.88 10.23 12.90
N LEU A 196 16.90 10.53 13.75
CA LEU A 196 15.53 10.93 13.37
C LEU A 196 15.51 11.99 12.24
N ALA A 197 16.45 12.93 12.27
CA ALA A 197 16.69 13.90 11.20
C ALA A 197 16.91 13.26 9.81
N ARG A 198 17.64 12.15 9.71
CA ARG A 198 17.86 11.39 8.47
C ARG A 198 16.58 10.71 8.00
N VAL A 199 15.79 10.14 8.92
CA VAL A 199 14.50 9.52 8.58
C VAL A 199 13.56 10.57 8.00
N ILE A 200 13.49 11.75 8.63
CA ILE A 200 12.66 12.88 8.17
C ILE A 200 13.16 13.45 6.84
N ALA A 201 14.47 13.64 6.67
CA ALA A 201 15.03 14.08 5.39
C ALA A 201 14.70 13.09 4.26
N SER A 202 14.85 11.80 4.53
CA SER A 202 14.53 10.73 3.59
C SER A 202 13.02 10.68 3.29
N LEU A 203 12.16 10.92 4.28
CA LEU A 203 10.72 11.05 4.11
C LEU A 203 10.38 12.21 3.16
N ARG A 204 10.98 13.39 3.32
CA ARG A 204 10.76 14.55 2.44
C ARG A 204 11.12 14.25 0.99
N THR A 205 12.21 13.53 0.74
CA THR A 205 12.55 13.05 -0.61
C THR A 205 11.47 12.14 -1.18
N ARG A 206 10.90 11.23 -0.37
CA ARG A 206 9.81 10.33 -0.82
C ARG A 206 8.48 11.04 -1.01
N LEU A 207 8.23 12.10 -0.26
CA LEU A 207 7.09 13.00 -0.45
C LEU A 207 7.26 13.91 -1.68
N CYS A 208 8.35 13.76 -2.44
CA CYS A 208 8.64 14.51 -3.66
C CYS A 208 8.70 16.03 -3.44
N VAL A 209 9.14 16.47 -2.25
CA VAL A 209 9.25 17.89 -1.91
C VAL A 209 10.20 18.62 -2.87
N GLY A 210 9.72 19.72 -3.45
CA GLY A 210 10.43 20.55 -4.41
C GLY A 210 10.31 20.07 -5.87
N LEU A 211 9.64 18.94 -6.13
CA LEU A 211 9.46 18.44 -7.50
C LEU A 211 8.23 19.08 -8.16
N SER A 212 8.40 19.49 -9.42
CA SER A 212 7.30 19.92 -10.29
C SER A 212 6.36 18.76 -10.61
N ARG A 213 5.12 19.06 -11.03
CA ARG A 213 4.15 18.02 -11.49
C ARG A 213 4.72 17.11 -12.57
N ARG A 214 5.55 17.65 -13.48
CA ARG A 214 6.21 16.87 -14.53
C ARG A 214 7.24 15.89 -13.96
N GLU A 215 8.01 16.31 -12.97
CA GLU A 215 8.99 15.46 -12.29
C GLU A 215 8.31 14.40 -11.43
N ILE A 216 7.21 14.74 -10.74
CA ILE A 216 6.39 13.77 -10.00
C ILE A 216 5.85 12.70 -10.94
N ARG A 217 5.34 13.07 -12.13
CA ARG A 217 4.88 12.09 -13.12
C ARG A 217 5.99 11.13 -13.56
N ARG A 218 7.19 11.65 -13.84
CA ARG A 218 8.37 10.82 -14.16
C ARG A 218 8.77 9.91 -12.99
N ARG A 219 8.68 10.41 -11.76
CA ARG A 219 8.95 9.65 -10.53
C ARG A 219 7.95 8.50 -10.38
N VAL A 220 6.65 8.77 -10.53
CA VAL A 220 5.60 7.75 -10.51
C VAL A 220 5.85 6.68 -11.59
N ASP A 221 6.16 7.08 -12.82
CA ASP A 221 6.46 6.14 -13.90
C ASP A 221 7.69 5.27 -13.60
N HIS A 222 8.68 5.80 -12.90
CA HIS A 222 9.82 5.02 -12.42
C HIS A 222 9.42 4.07 -11.28
N LEU A 223 8.64 4.52 -10.30
CA LEU A 223 8.18 3.69 -9.18
C LEU A 223 7.35 2.50 -9.67
N ILE A 224 6.41 2.73 -10.59
CA ILE A 224 5.58 1.67 -11.16
C ILE A 224 6.43 0.66 -11.92
N ARG A 225 7.40 1.11 -12.74
CA ARG A 225 8.31 0.20 -13.46
C ARG A 225 9.14 -0.64 -12.50
N LYS A 226 9.61 -0.07 -11.38
CA LYS A 226 10.37 -0.81 -10.37
C LYS A 226 9.49 -1.79 -9.58
N SER A 227 8.22 -1.45 -9.36
CA SER A 227 7.26 -2.27 -8.62
C SER A 227 6.63 -3.39 -9.44
N TYR A 228 6.36 -3.16 -10.73
CA TYR A 228 5.58 -4.08 -11.56
C TYR A 228 6.30 -5.43 -11.69
N ASN A 229 5.70 -6.44 -11.10
CA ASN A 229 6.18 -7.81 -11.11
C ASN A 229 7.66 -7.93 -10.67
N ALA A 230 8.07 -7.13 -9.69
CA ALA A 230 9.44 -7.01 -9.22
C ALA A 230 10.00 -8.37 -8.76
N TRP A 231 11.25 -8.67 -9.12
CA TRP A 231 11.91 -9.92 -8.75
C TRP A 231 11.93 -10.14 -7.22
N GLY A 232 12.27 -9.09 -6.46
CA GLY A 232 12.32 -9.17 -5.00
C GLY A 232 10.97 -9.52 -4.36
N THR A 233 9.86 -9.00 -4.93
CA THR A 233 8.51 -9.37 -4.50
C THR A 233 8.22 -10.85 -4.74
N ARG A 234 8.60 -11.40 -5.90
CA ARG A 234 8.39 -12.83 -6.20
C ARG A 234 9.21 -13.75 -5.30
N GLN A 235 10.45 -13.37 -5.01
CA GLN A 235 11.29 -14.11 -4.06
C GLN A 235 10.69 -14.08 -2.66
N TYR A 236 10.22 -12.91 -2.23
CA TYR A 236 9.57 -12.76 -0.94
C TYR A 236 8.29 -13.58 -0.83
N ASP A 237 7.45 -13.56 -1.86
CA ASP A 237 6.24 -14.39 -1.88
C ASP A 237 6.59 -15.89 -1.89
N SER A 238 7.67 -16.30 -2.57
CA SER A 238 8.16 -17.68 -2.53
C SER A 238 8.64 -18.10 -1.13
N PHE A 239 9.29 -17.19 -0.40
CA PHE A 239 9.65 -17.40 1.00
C PHE A 239 8.40 -17.54 1.87
N GLN A 240 7.43 -16.65 1.71
CA GLN A 240 6.17 -16.66 2.46
C GLN A 240 5.34 -17.92 2.19
N LEU A 241 5.34 -18.44 0.96
CA LEU A 241 4.74 -19.73 0.63
C LEU A 241 5.41 -20.87 1.39
N ARG A 242 6.75 -20.93 1.41
CA ARG A 242 7.50 -22.01 2.06
C ARG A 242 7.42 -21.96 3.58
N SER A 243 7.45 -20.78 4.16
CA SER A 243 7.53 -20.59 5.61
C SER A 243 6.16 -20.53 6.28
N ASN A 244 5.20 -19.85 5.65
CA ASN A 244 3.92 -19.50 6.26
C ASN A 244 2.73 -20.03 5.45
N ASN A 245 2.97 -20.80 4.39
CA ASN A 245 1.93 -21.32 3.48
C ASN A 245 1.06 -20.21 2.87
N ILE A 246 1.66 -19.06 2.54
CA ILE A 246 0.96 -17.90 1.96
C ILE A 246 1.13 -17.90 0.44
N HIS A 247 0.03 -17.90 -0.31
CA HIS A 247 0.05 -18.03 -1.77
C HIS A 247 0.33 -16.69 -2.49
N PRO A 248 1.25 -16.68 -3.48
CA PRO A 248 1.64 -15.50 -4.28
C PRO A 248 0.55 -14.99 -5.22
#